data_AF-A0A7X5XRR5-F1
#
_entry.id   AF-A0A7X5XRR5-F1
#
_cell.length_a   1.000
_cell.length_b   1.000
_cell.length_c   1.000
_cell.angle_alpha   90.00
_cell.angle_beta   90.00
_cell.angle_gamma   90.00
#
_symmetry.space_group_name_H-M   'P 1'
#
loop_
_entity.id
_entity.type
_entity.pdbx_description
1 polymer ?
#
loop_
_entity_poly.entity_id
_entity_poly.type
_entity_poly.pdbx_seq_one_letter_code
_entity_poly.pdbx_strand_id
1 'polypeptide(L)'
;MDNSTACCCSELADTAIIGMGDAEGMDERVFETLDLVRNYGDDKWWLYASTCRACGQNWMIAQEERIHDNYCLKRIDWQTLNEIVEHSGWPDDFLSYENVLRLGREAGYVATFLDPKSPALVETAQDLRRARPEISIEDVAYALAIPTKQAERLFKA
;
A
#
# COMPACT_ATOMS: atom_id res chain seq x y z
N MET A 1 25.48 -2.35 25.06
CA MET A 1 25.58 -1.27 24.05
C MET A 1 24.17 -1.05 23.58
N ASP A 2 23.59 0.09 23.95
CA ASP A 2 22.22 0.44 23.61
C ASP A 2 22.21 0.81 22.12
N ASN A 3 21.84 -0.14 21.28
CA ASN A 3 21.75 0.04 19.84
C ASN A 3 20.43 0.75 19.59
N SER A 4 20.39 2.05 19.87
CA SER A 4 19.31 2.92 19.40
C SER A 4 19.35 2.86 17.88
N THR A 5 18.53 1.99 17.29
CA THR A 5 18.25 1.98 15.86
C THR A 5 17.76 3.38 15.51
N ALA A 6 18.60 4.13 14.79
CA ALA A 6 18.31 5.51 14.44
C ALA A 6 17.00 5.55 13.64
N CYS A 7 15.97 6.13 14.25
CA CYS A 7 14.66 6.24 13.63
C CYS A 7 14.70 7.19 12.43
N CYS A 8 14.29 6.73 11.25
CA CYS A 8 14.16 7.56 10.04
C CYS A 8 12.74 8.13 9.85
N CYS A 9 11.82 7.89 10.79
CA CYS A 9 10.43 8.35 10.62
C CYS A 9 10.35 9.85 10.39
N SER A 10 11.21 10.70 10.98
CA SER A 10 11.18 12.16 10.75
C SER A 10 11.56 12.59 9.33
N GLU A 11 12.20 11.72 8.56
CA GLU A 11 12.60 11.98 7.16
C GLU A 11 11.44 11.71 6.18
N LEU A 12 10.43 10.94 6.61
CA LEU A 12 9.26 10.62 5.81
C LEU A 12 8.25 11.78 5.82
N ALA A 13 7.57 12.00 4.70
CA ALA A 13 6.42 12.91 4.65
C ALA A 13 5.21 12.35 5.43
N ASP A 14 4.18 13.17 5.64
CA ASP A 14 2.93 12.74 6.29
C ASP A 14 2.22 11.63 5.51
N THR A 15 2.38 11.62 4.19
CA THR A 15 2.09 10.49 3.31
C THR A 15 3.35 10.14 2.55
N ALA A 16 3.83 8.92 2.70
CA ALA A 16 5.07 8.45 2.09
C ALA A 16 4.82 7.16 1.32
N ILE A 17 5.47 7.02 0.16
CA ILE A 17 5.51 5.78 -0.61
C ILE A 17 6.94 5.27 -0.57
N ILE A 18 7.13 4.00 -0.20
CA ILE A 18 8.42 3.36 -0.10
C ILE A 18 8.39 2.11 -0.96
N GLY A 19 9.32 1.99 -1.91
CA GLY A 19 9.45 0.78 -2.71
C GLY A 19 10.04 -0.35 -1.88
N MET A 20 9.52 -1.57 -2.05
CA MET A 20 10.06 -2.77 -1.42
C MET A 20 11.37 -3.17 -2.08
N GLY A 21 12.37 -3.49 -1.27
CA GLY A 21 13.69 -3.89 -1.74
C GLY A 21 14.43 -2.79 -2.49
N ASP A 22 14.20 -1.53 -2.12
CA ASP A 22 14.92 -0.42 -2.73
C ASP A 22 16.43 -0.51 -2.48
N ALA A 23 17.23 0.03 -3.40
CA ALA A 23 18.69 -0.09 -3.33
C ALA A 23 19.31 0.67 -2.14
N GLU A 24 18.56 1.57 -1.52
CA GLU A 24 18.99 2.35 -0.35
C GLU A 24 18.55 1.71 0.98
N GLY A 25 17.83 0.58 0.92
CA GLY A 25 17.23 -0.12 2.07
C GLY A 25 16.35 0.79 2.93
N MET A 26 15.57 1.71 2.33
CA MET A 26 14.68 2.58 3.13
C MET A 26 13.57 1.77 3.78
N ASP A 27 12.97 0.83 3.05
CA ASP A 27 11.96 -0.09 3.59
C ASP A 27 12.51 -0.86 4.80
N GLU A 28 13.68 -1.49 4.68
CA GLU A 28 14.31 -2.22 5.78
C GLU A 28 14.51 -1.34 7.02
N ARG A 29 15.05 -0.13 6.85
CA ARG A 29 15.30 0.81 7.96
C ARG A 29 14.01 1.29 8.63
N VAL A 30 12.99 1.61 7.85
CA VAL A 30 11.69 2.05 8.38
C VAL A 30 11.05 0.91 9.16
N PHE A 31 10.86 -0.24 8.51
CA PHE A 31 10.16 -1.38 9.08
C PHE A 31 10.94 -2.06 10.20
N GLU A 32 12.27 -1.92 10.24
CA GLU A 32 13.06 -2.35 11.39
C GLU A 32 12.46 -1.77 12.65
N THR A 33 12.06 -0.49 12.68
CA THR A 33 11.57 0.21 13.89
C THR A 33 10.05 0.15 14.14
N LEU A 34 9.27 -0.44 13.24
CA LEU A 34 7.81 -0.43 13.33
C LEU A 34 7.30 -1.70 14.02
N ASP A 35 6.58 -1.53 15.11
CA ASP A 35 5.87 -2.61 15.77
C ASP A 35 4.40 -2.61 15.29
N LEU A 36 3.92 -3.77 14.84
CA LEU A 36 2.53 -3.94 14.42
C LEU A 36 1.60 -3.75 15.62
N VAL A 37 0.60 -2.87 15.47
CA VAL A 37 -0.44 -2.64 16.48
C VAL A 37 -1.71 -3.40 16.13
N ARG A 38 -2.18 -3.27 14.88
CA ARG A 38 -3.45 -3.84 14.45
C ARG A 38 -3.46 -4.11 12.94
N ASN A 39 -3.80 -5.33 12.55
CA ASN A 39 -4.18 -5.63 11.16
C ASN A 39 -5.67 -5.35 10.95
N TYR A 40 -6.06 -4.94 9.75
CA TYR A 40 -7.47 -4.87 9.38
C TYR A 40 -8.12 -6.28 9.41
N GLY A 41 -7.40 -7.27 8.87
CA GLY A 41 -7.85 -8.65 8.72
C GLY A 41 -7.90 -9.09 7.26
N ASP A 42 -8.32 -10.33 7.01
CA ASP A 42 -8.21 -10.97 5.68
C ASP A 42 -8.95 -10.21 4.56
N ASP A 43 -10.05 -9.53 4.88
CA ASP A 43 -10.84 -8.74 3.93
C ASP A 43 -10.04 -7.57 3.31
N LYS A 44 -9.05 -7.06 4.04
CA LYS A 44 -8.10 -6.04 3.58
C LYS A 44 -6.71 -6.41 4.08
N TRP A 45 -6.23 -7.55 3.61
CA TRP A 45 -4.94 -8.13 3.98
C TRP A 45 -3.76 -7.14 3.82
N TRP A 46 -3.90 -6.14 2.96
CA TRP A 46 -2.89 -5.10 2.75
C TRP A 46 -2.83 -4.03 3.86
N LEU A 47 -3.87 -3.87 4.68
CA LEU A 47 -4.02 -2.72 5.56
C LEU A 47 -3.75 -3.05 7.03
N TYR A 48 -2.88 -2.26 7.64
CA TYR A 48 -2.55 -2.36 9.05
C TYR A 48 -2.12 -1.03 9.67
N ALA A 49 -2.04 -1.00 10.99
CA ALA A 49 -1.55 0.11 11.78
C ALA A 49 -0.34 -0.35 12.60
N SER A 50 0.69 0.49 12.64
CA SER A 50 1.93 0.25 13.36
C SER A 50 2.38 1.50 14.12
N THR A 51 3.20 1.29 15.14
CA THR A 51 3.83 2.38 15.89
C THR A 51 5.35 2.20 15.85
N CYS A 52 6.07 3.27 15.55
CA CYS A 52 7.52 3.26 15.65
C CYS A 52 7.95 3.18 17.11
N ARG A 53 8.65 2.10 17.49
CA ARG A 53 9.11 1.93 18.88
C ARG A 53 10.19 2.91 19.31
N ALA A 54 10.88 3.54 18.36
CA ALA A 54 11.96 4.47 18.63
C ALA A 54 11.46 5.92 18.85
N CYS A 55 10.44 6.38 18.13
CA CYS A 55 9.94 7.77 18.25
C CYS A 55 8.45 7.89 18.62
N GLY A 56 7.71 6.79 18.69
CA GLY A 56 6.28 6.77 19.01
C GLY A 56 5.35 7.24 17.88
N GLN A 57 5.87 7.53 16.68
CA GLN A 57 5.04 7.88 15.53
C GLN A 57 4.12 6.72 15.16
N ASN A 58 2.82 7.00 15.02
CA ASN A 58 1.83 6.04 14.55
C ASN A 58 1.65 6.16 13.04
N TRP A 59 1.50 5.02 12.38
CA TRP A 59 1.34 4.91 10.94
C TRP A 59 0.16 4.01 10.63
N MET A 60 -0.70 4.46 9.72
CA MET A 60 -1.52 3.57 8.91
C MET A 60 -0.70 3.17 7.69
N ILE A 61 -0.69 1.89 7.34
CA ILE A 61 0.18 1.35 6.29
C ILE A 61 -0.64 0.43 5.39
N ALA A 62 -0.49 0.62 4.08
CA ALA A 62 -0.95 -0.31 3.07
C ALA A 62 0.25 -0.97 2.37
N GLN A 63 0.29 -2.29 2.40
CA GLN A 63 1.27 -3.11 1.71
C GLN A 63 0.72 -3.54 0.35
N GLU A 64 1.31 -3.01 -0.72
CA GLU A 64 0.98 -3.33 -2.09
C GLU A 64 2.11 -4.17 -2.70
N GLU A 65 2.05 -5.48 -2.50
CA GLU A 65 3.11 -6.44 -2.90
C GLU A 65 2.79 -7.23 -4.18
N ARG A 66 1.77 -6.81 -4.94
CA ARG A 66 1.28 -7.61 -6.08
C ARG A 66 1.60 -6.97 -7.42
N ILE A 67 1.52 -5.65 -7.51
CA ILE A 67 1.67 -4.92 -8.77
C ILE A 67 2.94 -4.09 -8.79
N HIS A 68 3.15 -3.22 -7.81
CA HIS A 68 4.20 -2.22 -7.82
C HIS A 68 5.24 -2.40 -6.71
N ASP A 69 5.03 -3.34 -5.78
CA ASP A 69 5.92 -3.64 -4.67
C ASP A 69 6.22 -2.40 -3.83
N ASN A 70 5.17 -1.82 -3.24
CA ASN A 70 5.23 -0.56 -2.47
C ASN A 70 4.53 -0.65 -1.11
N TYR A 71 5.08 0.06 -0.13
CA TYR A 71 4.36 0.44 1.07
C TYR A 71 3.84 1.87 0.93
N CYS A 72 2.54 2.06 1.15
CA CYS A 72 1.94 3.38 1.32
C CYS A 72 1.76 3.64 2.81
N LEU A 73 2.40 4.69 3.33
CA LEU A 73 2.36 5.05 4.74
C LEU A 73 1.64 6.38 4.90
N LYS A 74 0.77 6.48 5.92
CA LYS A 74 0.12 7.72 6.36
C LYS A 74 0.33 7.90 7.85
N ARG A 75 0.89 9.05 8.25
CA ARG A 75 0.97 9.43 9.66
C ARG A 75 -0.43 9.56 10.22
N ILE A 76 -0.64 8.95 11.37
CA ILE A 76 -1.88 9.10 12.13
C ILE A 76 -1.56 9.59 13.54
N ASP A 77 -2.47 10.34 14.13
CA ASP A 77 -2.34 10.76 15.52
C ASP A 77 -2.82 9.66 16.48
N TRP A 78 -2.69 9.92 17.78
CA TRP A 78 -3.11 8.98 18.79
C TRP A 78 -4.63 8.75 18.81
N GLN A 79 -5.42 9.78 18.51
CA GLN A 79 -6.88 9.67 18.46
C GLN A 79 -7.33 8.72 17.35
N THR A 80 -6.74 8.87 16.16
CA THR A 80 -7.00 8.01 15.01
C THR A 80 -6.55 6.57 15.27
N LEU A 81 -5.38 6.37 15.88
CA LEU A 81 -4.92 5.03 16.25
C LEU A 81 -5.87 4.38 17.26
N ASN A 82 -6.33 5.13 18.27
CA ASN A 82 -7.28 4.62 19.27
C ASN A 82 -8.62 4.23 18.63
N GLU A 83 -9.12 5.03 17.69
CA GLU A 83 -10.34 4.71 16.92
C GLU A 83 -10.20 3.40 16.13
N ILE A 84 -9.04 3.18 15.48
CA ILE A 84 -8.74 1.93 14.77
C ILE A 84 -8.76 0.73 15.73
N VAL A 85 -8.12 0.85 16.89
CA VAL A 85 -7.95 -0.26 17.83
C VAL A 85 -9.25 -0.61 18.55
N GLU A 86 -9.94 0.40 19.08
CA GLU A 86 -11.11 0.21 19.96
C GLU A 86 -12.43 0.07 19.18
N HIS A 87 -12.50 0.67 17.98
CA HIS A 87 -13.76 0.82 17.25
C HIS A 87 -13.68 0.31 15.81
N SER A 88 -12.51 -0.16 15.35
CA SER A 88 -12.29 -0.53 13.95
C SER A 88 -12.64 0.62 12.98
N GLY A 89 -12.51 1.88 13.42
CA GLY A 89 -12.77 3.07 12.63
C GLY A 89 -11.53 3.47 11.82
N TRP A 90 -11.33 2.81 10.69
CA TRP A 90 -10.21 3.08 9.79
C TRP A 90 -10.48 4.29 8.89
N PRO A 91 -9.52 5.21 8.71
CA PRO A 91 -9.60 6.24 7.68
C PRO A 91 -9.71 5.65 6.27
N ASP A 92 -10.42 6.35 5.39
CA ASP A 92 -10.75 5.86 4.05
C ASP A 92 -9.56 5.73 3.09
N ASP A 93 -8.43 6.38 3.40
CA ASP A 93 -7.30 6.54 2.46
C ASP A 93 -6.84 5.22 1.85
N PHE A 94 -6.77 4.16 2.67
CA PHE A 94 -6.25 2.84 2.27
C PHE A 94 -7.31 1.73 2.29
N LEU A 95 -8.60 2.06 2.46
CA LEU A 95 -9.67 1.05 2.51
C LEU A 95 -9.96 0.38 1.17
N SER A 96 -9.61 1.04 0.07
CA SER A 96 -9.73 0.51 -1.29
C SER A 96 -8.36 0.16 -1.83
N TYR A 97 -8.17 -1.08 -2.27
CA TYR A 97 -6.94 -1.50 -2.93
C TYR A 97 -6.71 -0.74 -4.24
N GLU A 98 -7.78 -0.30 -4.92
CA GLU A 98 -7.69 0.59 -6.08
C GLU A 98 -6.99 1.91 -5.71
N ASN A 99 -7.36 2.52 -4.57
CA ASN A 99 -6.75 3.77 -4.13
C ASN A 99 -5.28 3.57 -3.79
N VAL A 100 -4.92 2.45 -3.15
CA VAL A 100 -3.52 2.10 -2.84
C VAL A 100 -2.68 2.00 -4.11
N LEU A 101 -3.18 1.29 -5.14
CA LEU A 101 -2.50 1.18 -6.44
C LEU A 101 -2.31 2.56 -7.10
N ARG A 102 -3.36 3.40 -7.07
CA ARG A 102 -3.30 4.77 -7.61
C ARG A 102 -2.27 5.63 -6.91
N LEU A 103 -2.17 5.56 -5.59
CA LEU A 103 -1.18 6.31 -4.82
C LEU A 103 0.26 5.93 -5.20
N GLY A 104 0.55 4.63 -5.29
CA GLY A 104 1.87 4.16 -5.75
C GLY A 104 2.20 4.68 -7.15
N ARG A 105 1.24 4.59 -8.07
CA ARG A 105 1.37 5.14 -9.42
C ARG A 105 1.59 6.65 -9.45
N GLU A 106 0.78 7.42 -8.74
CA GLU A 106 0.83 8.89 -8.72
C GLU A 106 2.16 9.39 -8.13
N ALA A 107 2.74 8.63 -7.20
CA ALA A 107 4.08 8.87 -6.67
C ALA A 107 5.22 8.42 -7.62
N GLY A 108 4.89 7.82 -8.77
CA GLY A 108 5.87 7.37 -9.77
C GLY A 108 6.49 6.00 -9.48
N TYR A 109 6.04 5.29 -8.44
CA TYR A 109 6.51 3.95 -8.09
C TYR A 109 5.72 2.91 -8.89
N VAL A 110 6.11 2.75 -10.15
CA VAL A 110 5.43 1.88 -11.12
C VAL A 110 6.36 0.78 -11.60
N ALA A 111 5.98 -0.48 -11.34
CA ALA A 111 6.62 -1.63 -11.95
C ALA A 111 6.20 -1.83 -13.42
N THR A 112 7.11 -2.37 -14.22
CA THR A 112 6.83 -2.78 -15.60
C THR A 112 6.76 -4.29 -15.70
N PHE A 113 5.56 -4.81 -16.00
CA PHE A 113 5.36 -6.24 -16.26
C PHE A 113 5.82 -6.59 -17.68
N LEU A 114 6.75 -7.54 -17.80
CA LEU A 114 7.20 -8.07 -19.09
C LEU A 114 6.16 -8.98 -19.74
N ASP A 115 5.44 -9.76 -18.94
CA ASP A 115 4.29 -10.54 -19.40
C ASP A 115 3.01 -9.69 -19.32
N PRO A 116 2.41 -9.32 -20.46
CA PRO A 116 1.19 -8.51 -20.46
C PRO A 116 -0.04 -9.23 -19.88
N LYS A 117 0.03 -10.55 -19.66
CA LYS A 117 -0.99 -11.39 -19.02
C LYS A 117 -0.49 -12.07 -17.75
N SER A 118 0.51 -11.49 -17.08
CA SER A 118 0.97 -11.99 -15.77
C SER A 118 -0.20 -12.29 -14.83
N PRO A 119 -0.20 -13.43 -14.11
CA PRO A 119 -1.25 -13.78 -13.16
C PRO A 119 -1.58 -12.65 -12.19
N ALA A 120 -0.56 -11.94 -11.68
CA ALA A 120 -0.73 -10.79 -10.80
C ALA A 120 -1.61 -9.68 -11.41
N LEU A 121 -1.41 -9.34 -12.68
CA LEU A 121 -2.23 -8.35 -13.39
C LEU A 121 -3.67 -8.85 -13.57
N VAL A 122 -3.84 -10.11 -13.96
CA VAL A 122 -5.16 -10.70 -14.22
C VAL A 122 -5.98 -10.79 -12.93
N GLU A 123 -5.41 -11.36 -11.88
CA GLU A 123 -6.05 -11.51 -10.57
C GLU A 123 -6.39 -10.15 -9.97
N THR A 124 -5.47 -9.17 -10.03
CA THR A 124 -5.75 -7.83 -9.53
C THR A 124 -6.86 -7.14 -10.32
N ALA A 125 -6.85 -7.24 -11.65
CA ALA A 125 -7.94 -6.69 -12.46
C ALA A 125 -9.31 -7.31 -12.12
N GLN A 126 -9.35 -8.62 -11.83
CA GLN A 126 -10.55 -9.31 -11.38
C GLN A 126 -11.00 -8.88 -9.99
N ASP A 127 -10.07 -8.71 -9.05
CA ASP A 127 -10.36 -8.24 -7.69
C ASP A 127 -10.88 -6.80 -7.71
N LEU A 128 -10.29 -5.92 -8.52
CA LEU A 128 -10.79 -4.55 -8.73
C LEU A 128 -12.22 -4.55 -9.29
N ARG A 129 -12.51 -5.38 -10.29
CA ARG A 129 -13.85 -5.55 -10.83
C ARG A 129 -14.83 -6.12 -9.80
N ARG A 130 -14.39 -7.03 -8.93
CA ARG A 130 -15.24 -7.60 -7.88
C ARG A 130 -15.58 -6.55 -6.82
N ALA A 131 -14.62 -5.70 -6.45
CA ALA A 131 -14.80 -4.63 -5.48
C ALA A 131 -15.67 -3.48 -6.03
N ARG A 132 -15.51 -3.12 -7.30
CA ARG A 132 -16.31 -2.12 -8.01
C ARG A 132 -16.80 -2.68 -9.36
N PRO A 133 -17.96 -3.36 -9.44
CA PRO A 133 -18.46 -3.99 -10.66
C PRO A 133 -18.55 -3.07 -11.88
N GLU A 134 -18.84 -1.80 -11.65
CA GLU A 134 -18.96 -0.73 -12.63
C GLU A 134 -17.63 -0.07 -13.03
N ILE A 135 -16.49 -0.53 -12.49
CA ILE A 135 -15.17 0.03 -12.83
C ILE A 135 -14.93 0.05 -14.34
N SER A 136 -14.49 1.19 -14.84
CA SER A 136 -14.16 1.35 -16.26
C SER A 136 -12.86 0.61 -16.60
N ILE A 137 -12.66 0.29 -17.88
CA ILE A 137 -11.38 -0.31 -18.30
C ILE A 137 -10.25 0.70 -18.14
N GLU A 138 -10.54 1.98 -18.36
CA GLU A 138 -9.64 3.10 -18.18
C GLU A 138 -9.16 3.23 -16.73
N ASP A 139 -10.06 3.07 -15.75
CA ASP A 139 -9.69 3.08 -14.33
C ASP A 139 -8.81 1.89 -13.96
N VAL A 140 -9.13 0.68 -14.46
CA VAL A 140 -8.28 -0.50 -14.26
C VAL A 140 -6.89 -0.29 -14.87
N ALA A 141 -6.85 0.20 -16.11
CA ALA A 141 -5.60 0.49 -16.81
C ALA A 141 -4.78 1.54 -16.07
N TYR A 142 -5.44 2.58 -15.57
CA TYR A 142 -4.82 3.61 -14.76
C TYR A 142 -4.25 3.03 -13.47
N ALA A 143 -5.05 2.32 -12.67
CA ALA A 143 -4.59 1.74 -11.41
C ALA A 143 -3.41 0.76 -11.59
N LEU A 144 -3.46 -0.09 -12.63
CA LEU A 144 -2.40 -1.07 -12.92
C LEU A 144 -1.22 -0.49 -13.70
N ALA A 145 -1.26 0.80 -14.04
CA ALA A 145 -0.25 1.48 -14.85
C ALA A 145 0.06 0.84 -16.22
N ILE A 146 -0.96 0.26 -16.86
CA ILE A 146 -0.85 -0.40 -18.17
C ILE A 146 -1.66 0.33 -19.25
N PRO A 147 -1.40 0.09 -20.55
CA PRO A 147 -2.24 0.64 -21.62
C PRO A 147 -3.68 0.11 -21.55
N THR A 148 -4.68 0.95 -21.88
CA THR A 148 -6.11 0.58 -21.90
C THR A 148 -6.38 -0.69 -22.71
N LYS A 149 -5.76 -0.82 -23.89
CA LYS A 149 -5.87 -2.02 -24.74
C LYS A 149 -5.34 -3.29 -24.08
N GLN A 150 -4.37 -3.17 -23.17
CA GLN A 150 -3.87 -4.30 -22.39
C GLN A 150 -4.88 -4.66 -21.29
N ALA A 151 -5.39 -3.66 -20.55
CA ALA A 151 -6.42 -3.88 -19.53
C ALA A 151 -7.67 -4.57 -20.10
N GLU A 152 -8.13 -4.18 -21.29
CA GLU A 152 -9.23 -4.88 -21.99
C GLU A 152 -8.96 -6.39 -22.20
N ARG A 153 -7.70 -6.77 -22.42
CA ARG A 153 -7.30 -8.16 -22.69
C ARG A 153 -7.19 -8.99 -21.42
N LEU A 154 -7.03 -8.36 -20.24
CA LEU A 154 -7.01 -9.08 -18.96
C LEU A 154 -8.36 -9.74 -18.66
N PHE A 155 -9.46 -9.16 -19.15
CA PHE A 155 -10.81 -9.70 -18.97
C PHE A 155 -11.24 -10.67 -20.08
N LYS A 156 -10.39 -10.95 -21.06
CA LYS A 156 -10.67 -11.87 -22.16
C LYS A 156 -10.01 -13.22 -21.87
N ALA A 157 -10.85 -14.26 -21.76
CA ALA A 157 -10.43 -15.66 -21.65
C ALA A 157 -9.49 -16.05 -22.81
#